data_AF-A0A7X9SMC3-F1
#
_entry.id   AF-A0A7X9SMC3-F1
#
_cell.length_a   1.000
_cell.length_b   1.000
_cell.length_c   1.000
_cell.angle_alpha   90.00
_cell.angle_beta   90.00
_cell.angle_gamma   90.00
#
_symmetry.space_group_name_H-M   'P 1'
#
loop_
_entity.id
_entity.type
_entity.pdbx_description
1 polymer ?
#
loop_
_entity_poly.entity_id
_entity_poly.type
_entity_poly.pdbx_seq_one_letter_code
_entity_poly.pdbx_strand_id
1 'polypeptide(L)'
;MIRKLIIKFKDGSKVTYTIRKNYVDPMQYFNRHTASTMESAILQIYPKMYNPPIDFLALIQSKETQRLVQEDETGMLTINSALRKVKESFSGKEKEK
;
A
#
# COMPACT_ATOMS: atom_id res chain seq x y z
N MET A 1 -21.85 -11.78 3.79
CA MET A 1 -20.79 -11.66 2.78
C MET A 1 -19.53 -12.31 3.31
N ILE A 2 -18.86 -13.08 2.46
CA ILE A 2 -17.54 -13.66 2.74
C ILE A 2 -16.52 -12.82 1.98
N ARG A 3 -15.40 -12.50 2.64
CA ARG A 3 -14.27 -11.84 1.99
C ARG A 3 -13.06 -12.77 2.05
N LYS A 4 -12.26 -12.79 1.00
CA LYS A 4 -10.98 -13.52 0.98
C LYS A 4 -9.87 -12.55 0.65
N LEU A 5 -8.89 -12.43 1.54
CA LEU A 5 -7.66 -11.68 1.30
C LEU A 5 -6.57 -12.66 0.90
N ILE A 6 -6.02 -12.51 -0.30
CA ILE A 6 -4.94 -13.32 -0.84
C ILE A 6 -3.71 -12.44 -0.94
N ILE A 7 -2.64 -12.79 -0.22
CA ILE A 7 -1.36 -12.09 -0.25
C ILE A 7 -0.34 -13.02 -0.88
N LYS A 8 0.31 -12.56 -1.94
CA LYS A 8 1.45 -13.24 -2.58
C LYS A 8 2.71 -12.45 -2.27
N PHE A 9 3.75 -13.13 -1.85
CA PHE A 9 5.04 -12.55 -1.50
C PHE A 9 6.04 -12.72 -2.64
N LYS A 10 7.08 -11.88 -2.63
CA LYS A 10 8.15 -11.90 -3.65
C LYS A 10 8.97 -13.18 -3.63
N ASP A 11 8.98 -13.91 -2.52
CA ASP A 11 9.61 -15.23 -2.40
C ASP A 11 8.76 -16.37 -3.00
N GLY A 12 7.59 -16.05 -3.56
CA GLY A 12 6.64 -17.00 -4.13
C GLY A 12 5.67 -17.62 -3.12
N SER A 13 5.84 -17.37 -1.82
CA SER A 13 4.90 -17.83 -0.80
C SER A 13 3.55 -17.11 -0.90
N LYS A 14 2.49 -17.77 -0.40
CA LYS A 14 1.12 -17.24 -0.45
C LYS A 14 0.39 -17.48 0.87
N VAL A 15 -0.28 -16.45 1.34
CA VAL A 15 -1.20 -16.52 2.49
C VAL A 15 -2.61 -16.19 2.04
N THR A 16 -3.60 -16.89 2.60
CA THR A 16 -5.02 -16.65 2.31
C THR A 16 -5.83 -16.57 3.59
N TYR A 17 -6.50 -15.44 3.79
CA TYR A 17 -7.41 -15.23 4.90
C TYR A 17 -8.85 -15.32 4.42
N THR A 18 -9.67 -16.12 5.10
CA THR A 18 -11.12 -16.13 4.90
C THR A 18 -11.78 -15.35 6.03
N ILE A 19 -12.36 -14.20 5.69
CA ILE A 19 -12.93 -13.24 6.63
C ILE A 19 -14.45 -13.33 6.51
N ARG A 20 -15.11 -13.74 7.61
CA ARG A 20 -16.57 -13.79 7.70
C ARG A 20 -17.11 -12.43 8.16
N LYS A 21 -18.30 -12.10 7.66
CA LYS A 21 -19.14 -10.88 7.84
C LYS A 21 -18.80 -9.96 9.05
N ASN A 22 -18.79 -8.64 8.76
CA ASN A 22 -18.99 -7.44 9.61
C ASN A 22 -18.08 -7.11 10.80
N TYR A 23 -17.20 -8.00 11.30
CA TYR A 23 -16.47 -7.68 12.55
C TYR A 23 -14.98 -7.44 12.41
N VAL A 24 -14.35 -7.80 11.28
CA VAL A 24 -12.90 -7.67 11.15
C VAL A 24 -12.55 -6.92 9.88
N ASP A 25 -11.84 -5.81 10.06
CA ASP A 25 -11.25 -5.03 8.99
C ASP A 25 -10.16 -5.87 8.30
N PRO A 26 -10.27 -6.15 6.98
CA PRO A 26 -9.24 -6.84 6.22
C PRO A 26 -7.86 -6.19 6.33
N MET A 27 -7.79 -4.89 6.62
CA MET A 27 -6.54 -4.17 6.83
C MET A 27 -5.73 -4.73 8.01
N GLN A 28 -6.40 -5.26 9.05
CA GLN A 28 -5.69 -5.86 10.19
C GLN A 28 -4.91 -7.12 9.80
N TYR A 29 -5.36 -7.87 8.79
CA TYR A 29 -4.63 -9.03 8.29
C TYR A 29 -3.52 -8.62 7.33
N PHE A 30 -3.76 -7.58 6.53
CA PHE A 30 -2.75 -6.99 5.65
C PHE A 30 -1.57 -6.44 6.46
N ASN A 31 -1.84 -5.66 7.50
CA ASN A 31 -0.82 -5.00 8.35
C ASN A 31 0.05 -5.96 9.17
N ARG A 32 -0.27 -7.27 9.22
CA ARG A 32 0.60 -8.28 9.87
C ARG A 32 1.86 -8.56 9.06
N HIS A 33 1.89 -8.10 7.82
CA HIS A 33 2.92 -8.40 6.86
C HIS A 33 3.53 -7.10 6.35
N THR A 34 4.82 -7.14 6.02
CA THR A 34 5.53 -5.97 5.51
C THR A 34 5.17 -5.73 4.04
N ALA A 35 4.60 -4.56 3.71
CA ALA A 35 4.20 -4.25 2.33
C ALA A 35 5.35 -4.38 1.31
N SER A 36 6.59 -4.10 1.71
CA SER A 36 7.77 -4.21 0.85
C SER A 36 8.12 -5.65 0.43
N THR A 37 7.65 -6.66 1.17
CA THR A 37 7.88 -8.08 0.84
C THR A 37 6.75 -8.67 0.00
N MET A 38 5.61 -7.97 -0.10
CA MET A 38 4.49 -8.39 -0.91
C MET A 38 4.73 -8.12 -2.40
N GLU A 39 4.27 -9.04 -3.23
CA GLU A 39 4.14 -8.88 -4.67
C GLU A 39 2.72 -8.40 -5.02
N SER A 40 1.69 -8.95 -4.35
CA SER A 40 0.30 -8.53 -4.53
C SER A 40 -0.55 -8.83 -3.29
N ALA A 41 -1.63 -8.05 -3.10
CA ALA A 41 -2.61 -8.26 -2.05
C ALA A 41 -4.02 -8.02 -2.59
N ILE A 42 -4.79 -9.09 -2.81
CA ILE A 42 -6.11 -9.03 -3.45
C ILE A 42 -7.21 -9.39 -2.44
N LEU A 43 -8.16 -8.47 -2.23
CA LEU A 43 -9.38 -8.72 -1.49
C LEU A 43 -10.53 -9.05 -2.44
N GLN A 44 -11.00 -10.30 -2.42
CA GLN A 44 -12.19 -10.73 -3.12
C GLN A 44 -13.40 -10.74 -2.19
N ILE A 45 -14.49 -10.07 -2.59
CA ILE A 45 -15.77 -10.14 -1.90
C ILE A 45 -16.69 -11.12 -2.65
N TYR A 46 -17.46 -11.93 -1.92
CA TYR A 46 -18.38 -12.91 -2.50
C TYR A 46 -19.85 -12.48 -2.30
N PRO A 47 -20.71 -12.70 -3.33
CA PRO A 47 -20.45 -13.44 -4.57
C PRO A 47 -19.59 -12.65 -5.56
N LYS A 48 -18.65 -13.33 -6.25
CA LYS A 48 -17.71 -12.69 -7.20
C LYS A 48 -18.40 -11.95 -8.34
N MET A 49 -19.52 -12.48 -8.81
CA MET A 49 -20.29 -11.94 -9.94
C MET A 49 -20.67 -10.47 -9.75
N TYR A 50 -20.91 -10.04 -8.51
CA TYR A 50 -21.35 -8.69 -8.19
C TYR A 50 -20.26 -7.82 -7.57
N ASN A 51 -19.09 -8.40 -7.30
CA ASN A 51 -18.05 -7.73 -6.52
C ASN A 51 -16.68 -7.91 -7.18
N PRO A 52 -16.15 -6.88 -7.85
CA PRO A 52 -14.80 -6.94 -8.40
C PRO A 52 -13.76 -7.09 -7.27
N PRO A 53 -12.60 -7.71 -7.56
CA PRO A 53 -11.50 -7.78 -6.61
C PRO A 53 -10.92 -6.38 -6.35
N ILE A 54 -10.46 -6.16 -5.12
CA ILE A 54 -9.81 -4.92 -4.70
C ILE A 54 -8.33 -5.20 -4.50
N ASP A 55 -7.47 -4.44 -5.16
CA ASP A 55 -6.03 -4.45 -4.91
C ASP A 55 -5.70 -3.57 -3.68
N PHE A 56 -5.38 -4.23 -2.57
CA PHE A 56 -5.03 -3.56 -1.32
C PHE A 56 -3.66 -2.87 -1.40
N LEU A 57 -2.72 -3.43 -2.16
CA LEU A 57 -1.38 -2.87 -2.26
C LEU A 57 -1.42 -1.54 -3.03
N ALA A 58 -2.13 -1.51 -4.16
CA ALA A 58 -2.34 -0.29 -4.93
C ALA A 58 -3.17 0.76 -4.16
N LEU A 59 -4.18 0.31 -3.39
CA LEU A 59 -4.99 1.21 -2.55
C LEU A 59 -4.16 1.88 -1.44
N ILE A 60 -3.21 1.17 -0.83
CA ILE A 60 -2.35 1.76 0.19
C ILE A 60 -1.31 2.69 -0.42
N GLN A 61 -0.68 2.29 -1.53
CA GLN A 61 0.29 3.14 -2.24
C GLN A 61 -0.35 4.45 -2.69
N SER A 62 -1.58 4.42 -3.21
CA SER A 62 -2.31 5.64 -3.58
C SER A 62 -2.64 6.52 -2.36
N LYS A 63 -3.08 5.95 -1.24
CA LYS A 63 -3.33 6.70 0.00
C LYS A 63 -2.05 7.30 0.61
N GLU A 64 -0.95 6.58 0.57
CA GLU A 64 0.35 7.10 1.04
C GLU A 64 0.86 8.20 0.11
N THR A 65 0.70 8.03 -1.21
CA THR A 65 0.98 9.08 -2.19
C THR A 65 0.11 10.32 -1.96
N GLN A 66 -1.18 10.16 -1.68
CA GLN A 66 -2.09 11.26 -1.34
C GLN A 66 -1.77 11.92 0.01
N ARG A 67 -1.18 11.21 0.98
CA ARG A 67 -0.70 11.82 2.23
C ARG A 67 0.62 12.57 2.06
N LEU A 68 1.48 12.09 1.15
CA LEU A 68 2.75 12.73 0.81
C LEU A 68 2.55 13.99 -0.02
N VAL A 69 1.44 14.09 -0.75
CA VAL A 69 1.08 15.22 -1.61
C VAL A 69 0.00 16.05 -0.92
N GLN A 70 0.36 17.22 -0.39
CA GLN A 70 -0.61 18.22 0.08
C GLN A 70 -0.67 19.37 -0.92
N GLU A 71 -1.88 19.80 -1.27
CA GLU A 71 -2.08 21.07 -1.98
C GLU A 71 -1.76 22.19 -0.97
N ASP A 72 -0.78 23.02 -1.30
CA ASP A 72 -0.56 24.25 -0.54
C ASP A 72 -1.66 25.28 -0.88
N GLU A 73 -1.68 26.41 -0.16
CA GLU A 73 -2.70 27.46 -0.32
C GLU A 73 -2.74 28.06 -1.75
N THR A 74 -1.78 27.73 -2.61
CA THR A 74 -1.73 28.16 -4.02
C THR A 74 -2.27 27.11 -5.00
N GLY A 75 -2.72 25.95 -4.50
CA GLY A 75 -3.16 24.81 -5.32
C GLY A 75 -2.00 24.03 -5.96
N MET A 76 -0.77 24.28 -5.51
CA MET A 76 0.41 23.56 -6.00
C MET A 76 0.62 22.31 -5.14
N LEU A 77 0.79 21.17 -5.81
CA LEU A 77 1.07 19.89 -5.16
C LEU A 77 2.48 19.93 -4.55
N THR A 78 2.55 19.97 -3.22
CA THR A 78 3.82 19.93 -2.47
C THR A 78 4.06 18.55 -1.88
N ILE A 79 5.29 18.05 -2.00
CA ILE A 79 5.73 16.78 -1.41
C ILE A 79 6.29 17.06 -0.01
N ASN A 80 5.84 16.32 1.01
CA ASN A 80 6.33 16.44 2.39
C ASN A 80 7.86 16.51 2.46
N SER A 81 8.37 17.61 3.04
CA SER A 81 9.78 18.01 3.06
C SER A 81 10.73 17.04 3.78
N ALA A 82 10.21 16.03 4.50
CA ALA A 82 11.00 14.96 5.10
C ALA A 82 11.83 14.15 4.07
N LEU A 83 11.40 14.10 2.80
CA LEU A 83 12.14 13.46 1.70
C LEU A 83 13.29 14.33 1.15
N ARG A 84 13.29 15.65 1.38
CA ARG A 84 14.36 16.55 0.90
C ARG A 84 15.69 16.28 1.61
N LYS A 85 15.65 15.90 2.89
CA LYS A 85 16.83 15.44 3.64
C LYS A 85 17.42 14.14 3.08
N VAL A 86 16.60 13.23 2.55
CA VAL A 86 17.09 11.98 1.93
C VAL A 86 17.74 12.27 0.59
N LYS A 87 17.17 13.17 -0.24
CA LYS A 87 17.78 13.57 -1.52
C LYS A 87 19.11 14.33 -1.35
N GLU A 88 19.21 15.22 -0.36
CA GLU A 88 20.47 15.94 -0.07
C GLU A 88 21.54 15.01 0.50
N SER A 89 21.16 13.94 1.21
CA SER A 89 22.10 12.91 1.69
C SER A 89 22.69 12.03 0.58
N PHE A 90 21.99 11.89 -0.56
CA PHE A 90 22.50 11.16 -1.74
C PHE A 90 23.21 12.05 -2.77
N SER A 91 23.04 13.38 -2.70
CA SER A 91 23.69 14.34 -3.61
C SER A 91 25.08 14.79 -3.14
N GLY A 92 25.58 14.31 -2.00
CA GLY A 92 26.88 14.69 -1.43
C GLY A 92 28.08 13.81 -1.80
N LYS A 93 27.96 12.87 -2.75
CA LYS A 93 29.04 11.94 -3.14
C LYS A 93 29.61 12.10 -4.54
N GLU A 94 29.40 13.25 -5.18
CA GLU A 94 30.15 13.62 -6.38
C GLU A 94 30.73 15.02 -6.21
N LYS A 95 31.86 15.11 -5.51
CA LYS A 95 32.98 16.06 -5.73
C LYS A 95 34.01 15.94 -4.62
N GLU A 96 35.12 15.26 -4.92
CA GLU A 96 36.50 15.40 -4.40
C GLU A 96 37.18 14.04 -4.58
N LYS A 97 38.34 13.88 -5.18
CA LYS A 97 39.26 14.73 -5.93
C LYS A 97 40.23 13.78 -6.64
#